data_AF-A0A6N7P9J2-F1
#
_entry.id   AF-A0A6N7P9J2-F1
#
_cell.length_a   1.000
_cell.length_b   1.000
_cell.length_c   1.000
_cell.angle_alpha   90.00
_cell.angle_beta   90.00
_cell.angle_gamma   90.00
#
_symmetry.space_group_name_H-M   'P 1'
#
loop_
_entity.id
_entity.type
_entity.pdbx_description
1 polymer ?
#
loop_
_entity_poly.entity_id
_entity_poly.type
_entity_poly.pdbx_seq_one_letter_code
_entity_poly.pdbx_strand_id
1 'polypeptide(L)'
;MDKIKYILNGFGYADAPDFYSTVFKLLCLPRLGFWALLCSIGGFILDATGLDAPVLFSFVILLIAEFYTGVKVAILRKGERFKSRKFGRMILKIGVYMLILSLLNVFSLKIQIPDILGLPLNPFRWLYYTVLIAIIFQLVISWLENLGSLGYKETRTIAGFILRKFNRHFEFDGTKDNGKE
;
A
#
# COMPACT_ATOMS: atom_id res chain seq x y z
N MET A 1 -36.81 24.95 -23.03
CA MET A 1 -37.25 24.47 -21.69
C MET A 1 -36.71 23.06 -21.52
N ASP A 2 -35.81 22.87 -20.57
CA ASP A 2 -35.11 21.60 -20.38
C ASP A 2 -36.11 20.48 -20.07
N LYS A 3 -36.15 19.43 -20.91
CA LYS A 3 -37.05 18.28 -20.74
C LYS A 3 -36.98 17.68 -19.33
N ILE A 4 -35.81 17.77 -18.71
CA ILE A 4 -35.53 17.36 -17.33
C ILE A 4 -36.37 18.16 -16.32
N LYS A 5 -36.48 19.49 -16.48
CA LYS A 5 -37.27 20.34 -15.58
C LYS A 5 -38.76 20.07 -15.70
N TYR A 6 -39.25 19.75 -16.90
CA TYR A 6 -40.66 19.37 -17.12
C TYR A 6 -41.02 18.05 -16.41
N ILE A 7 -40.14 17.05 -16.51
CA ILE A 7 -40.33 15.75 -15.83
C ILE A 7 -40.26 15.95 -14.31
N LEU A 8 -39.28 16.70 -13.80
CA LEU A 8 -39.11 16.95 -12.37
C LEU A 8 -40.28 17.71 -11.75
N ASN A 9 -40.81 18.72 -12.45
CA ASN A 9 -42.01 19.43 -12.03
C ASN A 9 -43.23 18.50 -11.96
N GLY A 10 -43.33 17.50 -12.86
CA GLY A 10 -44.37 16.47 -12.81
C GLY A 10 -44.34 15.61 -11.55
N PHE A 11 -43.19 15.50 -10.89
CA PHE A 11 -43.02 14.82 -9.60
C PHE A 11 -43.03 15.77 -8.40
N GLY A 12 -43.29 17.06 -8.60
CA GLY A 12 -43.36 18.06 -7.54
C GLY A 12 -42.02 18.68 -7.12
N TYR A 13 -40.94 18.48 -7.88
CA TYR A 13 -39.64 19.11 -7.63
C TYR A 13 -39.48 20.37 -8.48
N ALA A 14 -39.05 21.47 -7.87
CA ALA A 14 -38.97 22.77 -8.55
C ALA A 14 -37.86 22.82 -9.62
N ASP A 15 -36.74 22.14 -9.34
CA ASP A 15 -35.55 22.08 -10.19
C ASP A 15 -34.71 20.84 -9.86
N ALA A 16 -33.74 20.50 -10.73
CA ALA A 16 -32.82 19.39 -10.48
C ALA A 16 -32.07 19.46 -9.12
N PRO A 17 -31.58 20.63 -8.66
CA PRO A 17 -30.96 20.74 -7.33
C PRO A 17 -31.90 20.42 -6.17
N ASP A 18 -33.19 20.74 -6.31
CA ASP A 18 -34.23 20.45 -5.31
C ASP A 18 -34.45 18.92 -5.19
N PHE A 19 -34.49 18.23 -6.33
CA PHE A 19 -34.50 16.76 -6.40
C PHE A 19 -33.25 16.14 -5.76
N TYR A 20 -32.05 16.60 -6.13
CA TYR A 20 -30.80 16.07 -5.56
C TYR A 20 -30.71 16.33 -4.04
N SER A 21 -31.15 17.50 -3.57
CA SER A 21 -31.14 17.83 -2.14
C SER A 21 -32.09 16.97 -1.31
N THR A 22 -33.15 16.43 -1.93
CA THR A 22 -34.15 15.60 -1.28
C THR A 22 -33.76 14.11 -1.33
N VAL A 23 -33.31 13.62 -2.49
CA VAL A 23 -32.93 12.21 -2.70
C VAL A 23 -31.57 11.89 -2.07
N PHE A 24 -30.62 12.82 -2.14
CA PHE A 24 -29.24 12.62 -1.68
C PHE A 24 -28.88 13.49 -0.48
N LYS A 25 -29.88 13.94 0.31
CA LYS A 25 -29.69 14.82 1.49
C LYS A 25 -28.58 14.36 2.44
N LEU A 26 -28.43 13.05 2.62
CA LEU A 26 -27.39 12.44 3.46
C LEU A 26 -25.99 12.51 2.82
N LEU A 27 -25.90 12.32 1.49
CA LEU A 27 -24.66 12.41 0.70
C LEU A 27 -24.23 13.86 0.43
N CYS A 28 -25.17 14.80 0.45
CA CYS A 28 -24.92 16.26 0.37
C CYS A 28 -24.38 16.86 1.67
N LEU A 29 -24.30 16.10 2.76
CA LEU A 29 -23.56 16.53 3.94
C LEU A 29 -22.05 16.53 3.58
N PRO A 30 -21.37 17.69 3.56
CA PRO A 30 -20.01 17.80 3.04
C PRO A 30 -19.01 16.91 3.78
N ARG A 31 -19.29 16.60 5.06
CA ARG A 31 -18.50 15.66 5.86
C ARG A 31 -18.77 14.20 5.50
N LEU A 32 -20.01 13.84 5.19
CA LEU A 32 -20.41 12.46 4.94
C LEU A 32 -19.92 11.96 3.58
N GLY A 33 -19.97 12.81 2.54
CA GLY A 33 -19.40 12.48 1.23
C GLY A 33 -17.90 12.22 1.29
N PHE A 34 -17.15 13.00 2.08
CA PHE A 34 -15.71 12.79 2.28
C PHE A 34 -15.40 11.45 2.97
N TRP A 35 -16.09 11.15 4.08
CA TRP A 35 -15.91 9.87 4.77
C TRP A 35 -16.35 8.68 3.92
N ALA A 36 -17.45 8.79 3.17
CA ALA A 36 -17.92 7.76 2.26
C ALA A 36 -16.90 7.48 1.14
N LEU A 37 -16.24 8.52 0.61
CA LEU A 37 -15.18 8.39 -0.37
C LEU A 37 -13.94 7.70 0.23
N LEU A 38 -13.52 8.10 1.44
CA LEU A 38 -12.40 7.44 2.13
C LEU A 38 -12.69 5.97 2.44
N CYS A 39 -13.88 5.65 2.94
CA CYS A 39 -14.29 4.27 3.21
C CYS A 39 -14.35 3.44 1.93
N SER A 40 -14.86 4.01 0.83
CA SER A 40 -14.90 3.33 -0.47
C SER A 40 -13.50 3.02 -1.00
N ILE A 41 -12.57 3.98 -0.91
CA ILE A 41 -11.17 3.76 -1.30
C ILE A 41 -10.52 2.71 -0.40
N GLY A 42 -10.76 2.78 0.92
CA GLY A 42 -10.25 1.80 1.87
C GLY A 42 -10.76 0.38 1.60
N GLY A 43 -12.07 0.24 1.37
CA GLY A 43 -12.70 -1.04 1.01
C GLY A 43 -12.14 -1.60 -0.30
N PHE A 44 -12.02 -0.75 -1.33
CA PHE A 44 -11.41 -1.16 -2.60
C PHE A 44 -9.97 -1.65 -2.42
N ILE A 45 -9.17 -0.98 -1.58
CA ILE A 45 -7.79 -1.39 -1.29
C ILE A 45 -7.74 -2.76 -0.61
N LEU A 46 -8.60 -2.99 0.38
CA LEU A 46 -8.68 -4.27 1.09
C LEU A 46 -9.06 -5.40 0.13
N ASP A 47 -10.12 -5.20 -0.67
CA ASP A 47 -10.59 -6.19 -1.64
C ASP A 47 -9.55 -6.45 -2.74
N ALA A 48 -8.93 -5.40 -3.25
CA ALA A 48 -7.93 -5.52 -4.31
C ALA A 48 -6.69 -6.28 -3.80
N THR A 49 -6.15 -5.90 -2.65
CA THR A 49 -4.93 -6.51 -2.12
C THR A 49 -5.15 -7.83 -1.40
N GLY A 50 -6.38 -8.14 -0.98
CA GLY A 50 -6.70 -9.32 -0.17
C GLY A 50 -6.12 -9.27 1.24
N LEU A 51 -5.74 -8.09 1.72
CA LEU A 51 -5.19 -7.90 3.06
C LEU A 51 -6.31 -7.68 4.06
N ASP A 52 -6.16 -8.27 5.25
CA ASP A 52 -7.02 -7.95 6.38
C ASP A 52 -6.77 -6.50 6.86
N ALA A 53 -7.84 -5.84 7.32
CA ALA A 53 -7.77 -4.48 7.86
C ALA A 53 -6.65 -4.24 8.89
N PRO A 54 -6.43 -5.10 9.91
CA PRO A 54 -5.31 -4.94 10.84
C PRO A 54 -3.95 -5.03 10.15
N VAL A 55 -3.78 -5.92 9.16
CA VAL A 55 -2.52 -6.08 8.42
C VAL A 55 -2.22 -4.83 7.58
N LEU A 56 -3.23 -4.31 6.89
CA LEU A 56 -3.11 -3.06 6.13
C LEU A 56 -2.75 -1.89 7.07
N PHE A 57 -3.37 -1.82 8.25
CA PHE A 57 -3.06 -0.78 9.23
C PHE A 57 -1.61 -0.85 9.71
N SER A 58 -1.11 -2.04 10.07
CA SER A 58 0.30 -2.24 10.43
C SER A 58 1.24 -1.89 9.27
N PHE A 59 0.87 -2.22 8.04
CA PHE A 59 1.63 -1.89 6.84
C PHE A 59 1.75 -0.37 6.63
N VAL A 60 0.65 0.37 6.81
CA VAL A 60 0.65 1.84 6.72
C VAL A 60 1.52 2.47 7.81
N ILE A 61 1.45 1.99 9.05
CA ILE A 61 2.33 2.46 10.12
C ILE A 61 3.80 2.26 9.74
N LEU A 62 4.15 1.09 9.21
CA LEU A 62 5.52 0.78 8.80
C LEU A 62 6.01 1.70 7.67
N LEU A 63 5.17 2.00 6.68
CA LEU A 63 5.45 2.96 5.61
C LEU A 63 5.68 4.37 6.15
N ILE A 64 4.85 4.83 7.08
CA ILE A 64 5.02 6.15 7.72
C ILE A 64 6.34 6.20 8.48
N ALA A 65 6.68 5.14 9.22
CA ALA A 65 7.92 5.04 9.97
C ALA A 65 9.16 5.05 9.06
N GLU A 66 9.14 4.26 7.97
CA GLU A 66 10.19 4.25 6.94
C GLU A 66 10.38 5.65 6.33
N PHE A 67 9.29 6.28 5.91
CA PHE A 67 9.34 7.60 5.27
C PHE A 67 9.83 8.69 6.22
N TYR A 68 9.28 8.73 7.43
CA TYR A 68 9.64 9.73 8.43
C TYR A 68 11.13 9.64 8.81
N THR A 69 11.61 8.42 9.06
CA THR A 69 13.04 8.19 9.37
C THR A 69 13.92 8.51 8.16
N GLY A 70 13.53 8.14 6.94
CA GLY A 70 14.27 8.46 5.72
C GLY A 70 14.38 9.96 5.45
N VAL A 71 13.30 10.72 5.69
CA VAL A 71 13.31 12.19 5.62
C VAL A 71 14.21 12.79 6.71
N LYS A 72 14.16 12.28 7.94
CA LYS A 72 15.07 12.73 9.01
C LYS A 72 16.54 12.48 8.66
N VAL A 73 16.88 11.30 8.14
CA VAL A 73 18.26 10.99 7.71
C VAL A 73 18.71 11.93 6.61
N ALA A 74 17.84 12.20 5.63
CA ALA A 74 18.11 13.13 4.55
C ALA A 74 18.48 14.54 5.04
N ILE A 75 17.73 15.05 6.01
CA ILE A 75 17.91 16.40 6.55
C ILE A 75 19.12 16.44 7.48
N LEU A 76 19.21 15.52 8.44
CA LEU A 76 20.19 15.58 9.53
C LEU A 76 21.59 15.09 9.14
N ARG A 77 21.71 14.09 8.26
CA ARG A 77 23.01 13.49 7.91
C ARG A 77 23.54 13.96 6.56
N LYS A 78 22.65 14.19 5.59
CA LYS A 78 23.06 14.58 4.23
C LYS A 78 22.93 16.09 3.97
N GLY A 79 22.37 16.84 4.90
CA GLY A 79 22.16 18.29 4.75
C GLY A 79 21.25 18.65 3.56
N GLU A 80 20.50 17.69 3.02
CA GLU A 80 19.69 17.90 1.82
C GLU A 80 18.35 18.53 2.23
N ARG A 81 17.98 19.63 1.55
CA ARG A 81 16.61 20.16 1.63
C ARG A 81 15.60 19.09 1.18
N PHE A 82 14.38 19.16 1.70
CA PHE A 82 13.31 18.24 1.32
C PHE A 82 13.12 18.25 -0.20
N LYS A 83 13.49 17.15 -0.87
CA LYS A 83 13.37 17.01 -2.34
C LYS A 83 12.10 16.20 -2.65
N SER A 84 11.20 16.77 -3.44
CA SER A 84 9.99 16.11 -3.96
C SER A 84 10.28 14.72 -4.57
N ARG A 85 11.46 14.56 -5.20
CA ARG A 85 11.93 13.28 -5.76
C ARG A 85 11.95 12.12 -4.73
N LYS A 86 12.19 12.39 -3.44
CA LYS A 86 12.18 11.34 -2.39
C LYS A 86 10.77 10.86 -2.07
N PHE A 87 9.82 11.79 -2.02
CA PHE A 87 8.40 11.48 -1.86
C PHE A 87 7.86 10.70 -3.07
N GLY A 88 8.23 11.09 -4.30
CA GLY A 88 7.86 10.35 -5.51
C GLY A 88 8.37 8.91 -5.51
N ARG A 89 9.59 8.65 -5.01
CA ARG A 89 10.12 7.27 -4.86
C ARG A 89 9.30 6.44 -3.88
N MET A 90 8.81 7.02 -2.78
CA MET A 90 7.95 6.33 -1.82
C MET A 90 6.59 5.98 -2.47
N ILE A 91 5.95 6.93 -3.15
CA ILE A 91 4.68 6.68 -3.85
C ILE A 91 4.84 5.57 -4.88
N LEU A 92 5.91 5.60 -5.67
CA LEU A 92 6.19 4.56 -6.64
C LEU A 92 6.35 3.19 -5.97
N LYS A 93 7.09 3.12 -4.86
CA LYS A 93 7.28 1.89 -4.08
C LYS A 93 5.94 1.33 -3.59
N ILE A 94 5.09 2.18 -3.01
CA ILE A 94 3.75 1.80 -2.56
C ILE A 94 2.90 1.31 -3.75
N GLY A 95 2.87 2.06 -4.85
CA GLY A 95 2.10 1.69 -6.04
C GLY A 95 2.52 0.34 -6.60
N VAL A 96 3.83 0.06 -6.68
CA VAL A 96 4.36 -1.23 -7.12
C VAL A 96 3.97 -2.36 -6.17
N TYR A 97 4.09 -2.16 -4.85
CA TYR A 97 3.69 -3.17 -3.87
C TYR A 97 2.20 -3.48 -3.94
N MET A 98 1.37 -2.45 -4.01
CA MET A 98 -0.09 -2.58 -4.12
C MET A 98 -0.49 -3.29 -5.41
N LEU A 99 0.15 -2.98 -6.54
CA LEU A 99 -0.09 -3.62 -7.82
C LEU A 99 0.27 -5.11 -7.78
N ILE A 100 1.46 -5.46 -7.29
CA ILE A 100 1.91 -6.86 -7.23
C ILE A 100 0.99 -7.68 -6.31
N LEU A 101 0.66 -7.16 -5.12
CA LEU A 101 -0.25 -7.83 -4.19
C LEU A 101 -1.65 -8.01 -4.79
N SER A 102 -2.15 -7.00 -5.51
CA SER A 102 -3.45 -7.07 -6.17
C SER A 102 -3.49 -8.14 -7.27
N LEU A 103 -2.45 -8.20 -8.13
CA LEU A 103 -2.35 -9.23 -9.16
C LEU A 103 -2.29 -10.63 -8.56
N LEU A 104 -1.47 -10.83 -7.52
CA LEU A 104 -1.34 -12.13 -6.85
C LEU A 104 -2.63 -12.53 -6.12
N ASN A 105 -3.34 -11.58 -5.52
CA ASN A 105 -4.64 -11.84 -4.89
C ASN A 105 -5.68 -12.28 -5.94
N VAL A 106 -5.76 -11.59 -7.07
CA VAL A 106 -6.65 -11.97 -8.18
C VAL A 106 -6.31 -13.38 -8.70
N PHE A 107 -5.03 -13.70 -8.91
CA PHE A 107 -4.62 -15.04 -9.31
C PHE A 107 -4.98 -16.10 -8.27
N SER A 108 -4.74 -15.82 -6.99
CA SER A 108 -5.09 -16.73 -5.89
C SER A 108 -6.60 -17.01 -5.81
N LEU A 109 -7.44 -16.02 -6.12
CA LEU A 109 -8.90 -16.14 -6.04
C LEU A 109 -9.52 -16.77 -7.30
N LYS A 110 -8.96 -16.50 -8.47
CA LYS A 110 -9.53 -16.92 -9.76
C LYS A 110 -8.97 -18.24 -10.27
N ILE A 111 -7.75 -18.60 -9.88
CA ILE A 111 -7.13 -19.87 -10.28
C ILE A 111 -7.39 -20.89 -9.16
N GLN A 112 -8.45 -21.67 -9.33
CA GLN A 112 -8.75 -22.80 -8.47
C GLN A 112 -8.03 -24.03 -9.02
N ILE A 113 -6.95 -24.43 -8.34
CA ILE A 113 -6.25 -25.69 -8.61
C ILE A 113 -6.92 -26.75 -7.73
N PRO A 114 -7.29 -27.91 -8.29
CA PRO A 114 -7.90 -28.99 -7.51
C PRO A 114 -6.96 -29.47 -6.42
N ASP A 115 -7.52 -29.70 -5.23
CA ASP A 115 -6.76 -30.15 -4.07
C ASP A 115 -6.10 -31.50 -4.36
N ILE A 116 -4.77 -31.56 -4.20
CA ILE A 116 -4.03 -32.82 -4.25
C ILE A 116 -3.97 -33.34 -2.82
N LEU A 117 -4.53 -34.53 -2.57
CA LEU A 117 -4.50 -35.21 -1.26
C LEU A 117 -5.16 -34.44 -0.09
N GLY A 118 -6.16 -33.57 -0.37
CA GLY A 118 -6.88 -32.83 0.67
C GLY A 118 -6.07 -31.71 1.34
N LEU A 119 -4.87 -31.42 0.82
CA LEU A 119 -4.12 -30.21 1.15
C LEU A 119 -4.49 -29.11 0.14
N PRO A 120 -4.90 -27.91 0.59
CA PRO A 120 -5.14 -26.77 -0.28
C PRO A 120 -3.82 -26.22 -0.81
N LEU A 121 -3.21 -26.95 -1.74
CA LEU A 121 -1.99 -26.59 -2.45
C LEU A 121 -2.32 -25.59 -3.56
N ASN A 122 -2.74 -24.39 -3.18
CA ASN A 122 -2.82 -23.28 -4.13
C ASN A 122 -1.46 -22.55 -4.19
N PRO A 123 -0.60 -22.83 -5.20
CA PRO A 123 0.71 -22.19 -5.33
C PRO A 123 0.62 -20.66 -5.43
N PHE A 124 -0.46 -20.11 -6.00
CA PHE A 124 -0.65 -18.66 -6.08
C PHE A 124 -0.93 -18.03 -4.72
N ARG A 125 -1.63 -18.75 -3.84
CA ARG A 125 -1.84 -18.32 -2.45
C ARG A 125 -0.55 -18.34 -1.64
N TRP A 126 0.27 -19.37 -1.83
CA TRP A 126 1.60 -19.44 -1.22
C TRP A 126 2.53 -18.33 -1.74
N LEU A 127 2.51 -18.09 -3.04
CA LEU A 127 3.28 -17.02 -3.67
C LEU A 127 2.83 -15.65 -3.15
N TYR A 128 1.53 -15.42 -3.03
CA TYR A 128 0.96 -14.21 -2.42
C TYR A 128 1.54 -13.94 -1.02
N TYR A 129 1.45 -14.91 -0.11
CA TYR A 129 1.99 -14.73 1.24
C TYR A 129 3.50 -14.58 1.26
N THR A 130 4.22 -15.30 0.41
CA THR A 130 5.68 -15.18 0.29
C THR A 130 6.09 -13.77 -0.13
N VAL A 131 5.42 -13.22 -1.15
CA VAL A 131 5.68 -11.85 -1.63
C VAL A 131 5.27 -10.81 -0.59
N LEU A 132 4.13 -10.98 0.08
CA LEU A 132 3.72 -10.11 1.19
C LEU A 132 4.79 -10.06 2.29
N ILE A 133 5.28 -11.23 2.72
CA ILE A 133 6.35 -11.34 3.71
C ILE A 133 7.63 -10.65 3.20
N ALA A 134 8.02 -10.88 1.95
CA ALA A 134 9.20 -10.24 1.36
C ALA A 134 9.10 -8.70 1.35
N ILE A 135 7.94 -8.14 0.99
CA ILE A 135 7.68 -6.70 1.01
C ILE A 135 7.78 -6.15 2.44
N ILE A 136 7.17 -6.84 3.42
CA ILE A 136 7.24 -6.44 4.84
C ILE A 136 8.70 -6.46 5.32
N PHE A 137 9.45 -7.53 5.03
CA PHE A 137 10.86 -7.61 5.38
C PHE A 137 11.68 -6.47 4.76
N GLN A 138 11.45 -6.17 3.47
CA GLN A 138 12.14 -5.09 2.78
C GLN A 138 11.84 -3.72 3.42
N LEU A 139 10.61 -3.47 3.85
CA LEU A 139 10.22 -2.24 4.55
C LEU A 139 10.85 -2.16 5.95
N VAL A 140 10.86 -3.26 6.71
CA VAL A 140 11.51 -3.33 8.03
C VAL A 140 13.01 -3.07 7.91
N ILE A 141 13.69 -3.67 6.94
CA ILE A 141 15.12 -3.46 6.70
C ILE A 141 15.38 -1.99 6.36
N SER A 142 14.63 -1.41 5.42
CA SER A 142 14.74 0.01 5.06
C SER A 142 14.56 0.93 6.26
N TRP A 143 13.59 0.63 7.12
CA TRP A 143 13.36 1.37 8.36
C TRP A 143 14.53 1.25 9.36
N LEU A 144 15.07 0.05 9.56
CA LEU A 144 16.21 -0.18 10.46
C LEU A 144 17.50 0.48 9.94
N GLU A 145 17.75 0.49 8.63
CA GLU A 145 18.87 1.19 8.00
C GLU A 145 18.79 2.71 8.22
N ASN A 146 17.57 3.27 8.09
CA ASN A 146 17.34 4.68 8.38
C ASN A 146 17.59 4.99 9.87
N LEU A 147 17.13 4.14 10.79
CA LEU A 147 17.43 4.28 12.22
C LEU A 147 18.93 4.16 12.53
N GLY A 148 19.62 3.20 11.93
CA GLY A 148 21.06 3.04 12.08
C GLY A 148 21.82 4.29 11.64
N SER A 149 21.36 4.93 10.56
CA SER A 149 21.92 6.20 10.06
C SER A 149 21.67 7.38 10.99
N LEU A 150 20.59 7.36 11.77
CA LEU A 150 20.28 8.38 12.79
C LEU A 150 21.13 8.24 14.07
N GLY A 151 21.91 7.17 14.21
CA GLY A 151 22.84 6.99 15.34
C GLY A 151 22.43 5.88 16.32
N TYR A 152 21.34 5.16 16.07
CA TYR A 152 20.98 3.97 16.82
C TYR A 152 21.93 2.82 16.44
N LYS A 153 23.03 2.65 17.18
CA LYS A 153 24.08 1.67 16.85
C LYS A 153 23.57 0.22 16.84
N GLU A 154 22.61 -0.10 17.71
CA GLU A 154 22.05 -1.45 17.85
C GLU A 154 21.20 -1.86 16.63
N THR A 155 20.47 -0.93 16.02
CA THR A 155 19.63 -1.23 14.84
C THR A 155 20.47 -1.55 13.61
N ARG A 156 21.71 -1.04 13.51
CA ARG A 156 22.63 -1.37 12.42
C ARG A 156 23.10 -2.82 12.49
N THR A 157 23.35 -3.33 13.70
CA THR A 157 23.72 -4.73 13.94
C THR A 157 22.56 -5.66 13.65
N ILE A 158 21.35 -5.31 14.11
CA ILE A 158 20.13 -6.09 13.87
C ILE A 158 19.78 -6.11 12.38
N ALA A 159 19.83 -4.96 11.70
CA ALA A 159 19.63 -4.87 10.25
C ALA A 159 20.63 -5.76 9.49
N GLY A 160 21.92 -5.69 9.85
CA GLY A 160 22.96 -6.50 9.24
C GLY A 160 22.75 -8.00 9.45
N PHE A 161 22.28 -8.41 10.63
CA PHE A 161 21.98 -9.82 10.91
C PHE A 161 20.77 -10.32 10.12
N ILE A 162 19.69 -9.53 10.06
CA ILE A 162 18.49 -9.86 9.28
C ILE A 162 18.83 -9.92 7.80
N LEU A 163 19.56 -8.93 7.26
CA LEU A 163 19.98 -8.89 5.85
C LEU A 163 20.87 -10.08 5.51
N ARG A 164 21.82 -10.45 6.38
CA ARG A 164 22.71 -11.59 6.16
C ARG A 164 21.97 -12.93 6.19
N LYS A 165 20.93 -13.05 7.02
CA LYS A 165 20.08 -14.25 7.07
C LYS A 165 19.13 -14.31 5.88
N PHE A 166 18.60 -13.17 5.44
CA PHE A 166 17.72 -13.04 4.28
C PHE A 166 18.49 -13.30 2.96
N ASN A 167 19.65 -12.67 2.75
CA ASN A 167 20.52 -12.91 1.58
C ASN A 167 21.10 -14.33 1.55
N ARG A 168 21.21 -15.02 2.69
CA ARG A 168 21.61 -16.43 2.72
C ARG A 168 20.45 -17.36 2.32
N HIS A 169 19.20 -16.91 2.45
CA HIS A 169 18.01 -17.69 2.12
C HIS A 169 17.51 -17.40 0.69
N PHE A 170 17.73 -16.18 0.21
CA PHE A 170 17.52 -15.75 -1.15
C PHE A 170 18.89 -15.36 -1.69
N GLU A 171 19.58 -16.28 -2.38
CA GLU A 171 20.83 -15.99 -3.08
C GLU A 171 20.61 -14.95 -4.20
N PHE A 172 20.34 -13.70 -3.86
CA PHE A 172 20.56 -12.58 -4.75
C PHE A 172 22.05 -12.23 -4.65
N ASP A 173 22.88 -13.04 -5.31
CA ASP A 173 24.28 -12.70 -5.57
C ASP A 173 24.34 -11.62 -6.67
N GLY A 174 23.82 -10.43 -6.35
CA GLY A 174 23.96 -9.21 -7.16
C GLY A 174 25.19 -8.39 -6.80
N THR A 175 26.12 -8.97 -6.03
CA THR A 175 27.37 -8.33 -5.58
C THR A 175 28.61 -9.06 -6.09
N LYS A 176 28.51 -9.66 -7.28
CA LYS A 176 29.66 -10.06 -8.10
C LYS A 176 29.51 -9.48 -9.51
N ASP A 177 29.54 -8.17 -9.62
CA ASP A 177 30.30 -7.51 -10.69
C ASP A 177 30.34 -6.01 -10.39
N ASN A 178 31.50 -5.52 -9.96
CA ASN A 178 31.97 -4.14 -10.10
C ASN A 178 33.24 -3.99 -9.26
N GLY A 179 34.39 -4.20 -9.90
CA GLY A 179 35.66 -3.68 -9.41
C GLY A 179 36.81 -4.66 -9.37
N LYS A 180 37.07 -5.37 -10.48
CA LYS A 180 38.43 -5.66 -10.95
C LYS A 180 38.41 -5.83 -12.47
N GLU A 181 38.62 -4.73 -13.17
CA GLU A 181 39.53 -4.57 -14.32
C GLU A 181 39.79 -3.07 -14.51
#